data_AF-A0A7Y6Q0I4-F1
#
_entry.id   AF-A0A7Y6Q0I4-F1
#
_cell.length_a   1.000
_cell.length_b   1.000
_cell.length_c   1.000
_cell.angle_alpha   90.00
_cell.angle_beta   90.00
_cell.angle_gamma   90.00
#
_symmetry.space_group_name_H-M   'P 1'
#
loop_
_entity.id
_entity.type
_entity.pdbx_description
1 polymer ?
#
loop_
_entity_poly.entity_id
_entity_poly.type
_entity_poly.pdbx_seq_one_letter_code
_entity_poly.pdbx_strand_id
1 'polypeptide(L)'
;MPRFVAIATKRISLALELATKRTPDSVTAIARELHAIAGEAGLLGLEAIEAHARTGEGLAKKVRTSRSDADADALLASLTELKGAIDRVAPTSATSG
;
A
#
# COMPACT_ATOMS: atom_id res chain seq x y z
N MET A 1 -1.42 -8.47 15.97
CA MET A 1 -0.59 -8.25 14.75
C MET A 1 -0.86 -9.21 13.59
N PRO A 2 -0.95 -10.56 13.75
CA PRO A 2 -1.02 -11.49 12.60
C PRO A 2 -2.21 -11.22 11.66
N ARG A 3 -3.36 -10.84 12.22
CA ARG A 3 -4.57 -10.51 11.45
C ARG A 3 -4.41 -9.24 10.60
N PHE A 4 -3.82 -8.18 11.15
CA PHE A 4 -3.55 -6.95 10.40
C PHE A 4 -2.61 -7.23 9.23
N VAL A 5 -1.48 -7.92 9.49
CA VAL A 5 -0.50 -8.26 8.44
C VAL A 5 -1.15 -9.06 7.32
N ALA A 6 -1.97 -10.08 7.64
CA ALA A 6 -2.66 -10.87 6.63
C ALA A 6 -3.65 -10.04 5.78
N ILE A 7 -4.40 -9.13 6.41
CA ILE A 7 -5.35 -8.25 5.72
C ILE A 7 -4.58 -7.23 4.86
N ALA A 8 -3.61 -6.52 5.43
CA ALA A 8 -2.80 -5.53 4.75
C ALA A 8 -2.06 -6.13 3.55
N THR A 9 -1.53 -7.35 3.69
CA THR A 9 -0.86 -8.10 2.59
C THR A 9 -1.82 -8.37 1.42
N LYS A 10 -3.07 -8.75 1.71
CA LYS A 10 -4.08 -8.96 0.65
C LYS A 10 -4.43 -7.65 -0.05
N ARG A 11 -4.65 -6.59 0.73
CA ARG A 11 -4.98 -5.25 0.20
C ARG A 11 -3.85 -4.69 -0.67
N ILE A 12 -2.59 -4.79 -0.23
CA ILE A 12 -1.46 -4.26 -1.00
C ILE A 12 -1.20 -5.08 -2.27
N SER A 13 -1.43 -6.39 -2.23
CA SER A 13 -1.33 -7.25 -3.44
C SER A 13 -2.39 -6.86 -4.47
N LEU A 14 -3.64 -6.65 -4.04
CA LEU A 14 -4.69 -6.13 -4.92
C LEU A 14 -4.33 -4.75 -5.48
N ALA A 15 -3.78 -3.85 -4.67
CA ALA A 15 -3.37 -2.53 -5.13
C ALA A 15 -2.26 -2.60 -6.21
N LEU A 16 -1.31 -3.51 -6.06
CA LEU A 16 -0.26 -3.76 -7.06
C LEU A 16 -0.86 -4.29 -8.38
N GLU A 17 -1.79 -5.24 -8.31
CA GLU A 17 -2.50 -5.74 -9.51
C GLU A 17 -3.27 -4.62 -10.21
N LEU A 18 -3.98 -3.78 -9.45
CA LEU A 18 -4.73 -2.65 -9.98
C LEU A 18 -3.80 -1.59 -10.61
N ALA A 19 -2.60 -1.40 -10.07
CA ALA A 19 -1.65 -0.43 -10.61
C ALA A 19 -1.21 -0.79 -12.03
N THR A 20 -1.18 -2.08 -12.38
CA THR A 20 -0.86 -2.52 -13.76
C THR A 20 -1.92 -2.10 -14.79
N LYS A 21 -3.18 -1.90 -14.35
CA LYS A 21 -4.29 -1.55 -15.26
C LYS A 21 -4.28 -0.08 -15.66
N ARG A 22 -3.68 0.80 -14.85
CA ARG A 22 -3.58 2.26 -15.07
C ARG A 22 -4.90 2.98 -15.40
N THR A 23 -6.05 2.42 -15.01
CA THR A 23 -7.37 3.05 -15.23
C THR A 23 -7.76 3.95 -14.05
N PRO A 24 -8.57 5.01 -14.27
CA PRO A 24 -9.05 5.88 -13.20
C PRO A 24 -9.77 5.15 -12.06
N ASP A 25 -10.53 4.10 -12.41
CA ASP A 25 -11.22 3.25 -11.44
C ASP A 25 -10.23 2.43 -10.62
N SER A 26 -9.21 1.87 -11.25
CA SER A 26 -8.15 1.12 -10.56
C SER A 26 -7.40 2.02 -9.58
N VAL A 27 -7.04 3.23 -10.00
CA VAL A 27 -6.37 4.22 -9.15
C VAL A 27 -7.25 4.66 -7.98
N THR A 28 -8.56 4.80 -8.21
CA THR A 28 -9.52 5.12 -7.14
C THR A 28 -9.66 3.97 -6.14
N ALA A 29 -9.68 2.73 -6.61
CA ALA A 29 -9.68 1.55 -5.74
C ALA A 29 -8.38 1.45 -4.92
N ILE A 30 -7.21 1.69 -5.53
CA ILE A 30 -5.92 1.73 -4.82
C ILE A 30 -5.96 2.74 -3.67
N ALA A 31 -6.44 3.96 -3.91
CA ALA A 31 -6.52 4.98 -2.87
C ALA A 31 -7.39 4.54 -1.68
N ARG A 32 -8.49 3.80 -1.93
CA ARG A 32 -9.36 3.27 -0.88
C ARG A 32 -8.67 2.19 -0.05
N GLU A 33 -7.94 1.29 -0.71
CA GLU A 33 -7.18 0.24 0.00
C GLU A 33 -6.08 0.84 0.88
N LEU A 34 -5.36 1.84 0.37
CA LEU A 34 -4.32 2.54 1.13
C LEU A 34 -4.89 3.33 2.31
N HIS A 35 -6.04 3.98 2.14
CA HIS A 35 -6.73 4.66 3.23
C HIS A 35 -7.09 3.70 4.37
N ALA A 36 -7.59 2.50 4.04
CA ALA A 36 -7.90 1.48 5.02
C ALA A 36 -6.65 0.97 5.75
N ILE A 37 -5.55 0.70 5.01
CA ILE A 37 -4.27 0.30 5.62
C ILE A 37 -3.76 1.40 6.57
N ALA A 38 -3.81 2.67 6.16
CA ALA A 38 -3.36 3.79 6.98
C ALA A 38 -4.18 3.91 8.27
N GLY A 39 -5.52 3.79 8.18
CA GLY A 39 -6.39 3.84 9.35
C GLY A 39 -6.13 2.69 10.32
N GLU A 40 -6.05 1.46 9.83
CA GLU A 40 -5.76 0.29 10.66
C GLU A 40 -4.34 0.37 11.27
N ALA A 41 -3.33 0.82 10.51
CA ALA A 41 -1.96 0.98 10.97
C ALA A 41 -1.83 2.04 12.08
N GLY A 42 -2.51 3.19 11.92
CA GLY A 42 -2.50 4.25 12.93
C GLY A 42 -3.15 3.83 14.24
N LEU A 43 -4.24 3.06 14.19
CA LEU A 43 -4.87 2.47 15.39
C LEU A 43 -3.94 1.50 16.13
N LEU A 44 -3.00 0.88 15.42
CA LEU A 44 -2.05 -0.09 15.97
C LEU A 44 -0.68 0.53 16.34
N GLY A 45 -0.48 1.83 16.14
CA GLY A 45 0.79 2.50 16.37
C GLY A 45 1.90 2.10 15.38
N LEU A 46 1.53 1.60 14.19
CA LEU A 46 2.48 1.19 13.15
C LEU A 46 2.82 2.39 12.25
N GLU A 47 3.48 3.40 12.83
CA GLU A 47 3.71 4.72 12.21
C GLU A 47 4.37 4.64 10.84
N ALA A 48 5.36 3.75 10.66
CA ALA A 48 6.03 3.58 9.37
C ALA A 48 5.06 3.09 8.28
N ILE A 49 4.21 2.10 8.59
CA ILE A 49 3.23 1.57 7.63
C ILE A 49 2.16 2.62 7.35
N GLU A 50 1.70 3.34 8.37
CA GLU A 50 0.77 4.44 8.20
C GLU A 50 1.31 5.53 7.26
N ALA A 51 2.56 5.97 7.48
CA ALA A 51 3.20 7.01 6.67
C ALA A 51 3.36 6.58 5.21
N HIS A 52 3.80 5.34 4.96
CA HIS A 52 3.88 4.79 3.61
C HIS A 52 2.51 4.69 2.93
N ALA A 53 1.48 4.24 3.65
CA ALA A 53 0.12 4.13 3.11
C ALA A 53 -0.47 5.50 2.76
N ARG A 54 -0.30 6.52 3.61
CA ARG A 54 -0.74 7.90 3.31
C ARG A 54 0.00 8.50 2.11
N THR A 55 1.29 8.23 1.99
CA THR A 55 2.09 8.66 0.83
C THR A 55 1.57 8.06 -0.47
N GLY A 56 1.35 6.74 -0.49
CA GLY A 56 0.76 6.06 -1.64
C GLY A 56 -0.64 6.56 -1.97
N GLU A 57 -1.48 6.86 -0.96
CA GLU A 57 -2.83 7.41 -1.16
C GLU A 57 -2.76 8.77 -1.87
N GLY A 58 -1.81 9.62 -1.47
CA GLY A 58 -1.54 10.91 -2.12
C GLY A 58 -1.10 10.74 -3.58
N LEU A 59 -0.19 9.81 -3.84
CA LEU A 59 0.27 9.49 -5.20
C LEU A 59 -0.86 8.96 -6.08
N ALA A 60 -1.73 8.08 -5.56
CA ALA A 60 -2.89 7.60 -6.29
C ALA A 60 -3.85 8.75 -6.66
N LYS A 61 -4.12 9.68 -5.73
CA LYS A 61 -4.90 10.89 -6.05
C LYS A 61 -4.21 11.76 -7.11
N LYS A 62 -2.88 11.86 -7.08
CA LYS A 62 -2.10 12.59 -8.08
C LYS A 62 -2.22 11.95 -9.46
N VAL A 63 -2.01 10.64 -9.59
CA VAL A 63 -2.16 9.88 -10.85
C VAL A 63 -3.55 10.08 -11.46
N ARG A 64 -4.60 10.06 -10.63
CA ARG A 64 -5.98 10.27 -11.11
C ARG A 64 -6.14 11.64 -11.79
N THR A 65 -5.46 12.66 -11.29
CA THR A 65 -5.53 14.04 -11.81
C THR A 65 -4.57 14.23 -12.98
N SER A 66 -3.31 13.81 -12.86
CA SER A 66 -2.28 14.07 -13.87
C SER A 66 -2.36 13.13 -15.06
N ARG A 67 -2.81 11.87 -14.84
CA ARG A 67 -2.79 10.78 -15.83
C ARG A 67 -1.42 10.57 -16.46
N SER A 68 -0.35 10.92 -15.73
CA SER A 68 1.03 10.82 -16.20
C SER A 68 1.61 9.44 -15.85
N ASP A 69 2.30 8.83 -16.82
CA ASP A 69 3.03 7.58 -16.59
C ASP A 69 4.09 7.71 -15.50
N ALA A 70 4.77 8.86 -15.40
CA ALA A 70 5.76 9.10 -14.35
C ALA A 70 5.14 9.07 -12.94
N ASP A 71 3.92 9.58 -12.79
CA ASP A 71 3.21 9.50 -11.50
C ASP A 71 2.70 8.07 -11.23
N ALA A 72 2.33 7.33 -12.28
CA ALA A 72 1.91 5.93 -12.15
C ALA A 72 3.07 5.02 -11.73
N ASP A 73 4.27 5.26 -12.28
CA ASP A 73 5.49 4.56 -11.88
C ASP A 73 5.90 4.92 -10.45
N ALA A 74 5.77 6.18 -10.05
CA ALA A 74 6.00 6.62 -8.66
C ALA A 74 5.01 5.95 -7.69
N LEU A 75 3.73 5.82 -8.07
CA LEU A 75 2.74 5.07 -7.30
C LEU A 75 3.15 3.60 -7.15
N LEU A 76 3.55 2.93 -8.24
CA LEU A 76 3.96 1.53 -8.21
C LEU A 76 5.18 1.30 -7.28
N ALA A 77 6.18 2.20 -7.33
CA ALA A 77 7.32 2.16 -6.43
C ALA A 77 6.87 2.29 -4.96
N SER A 78 6.00 3.26 -4.66
CA SER A 78 5.48 3.46 -3.30
C SER A 78 4.67 2.26 -2.77
N LEU A 79 3.86 1.61 -3.62
CA LEU A 79 3.14 0.39 -3.26
C LEU A 79 4.10 -0.77 -2.94
N THR A 80 5.20 -0.85 -3.69
CA THR A 80 6.24 -1.87 -3.48
C THR A 80 6.98 -1.66 -2.16
N GLU A 81 7.33 -0.42 -1.83
CA GLU A 81 7.94 -0.05 -0.55
C GLU A 81 7.02 -0.38 0.63
N LEU A 82 5.73 -0.03 0.52
CA LEU A 82 4.72 -0.35 1.54
C LEU A 82 4.58 -1.86 1.74
N LYS A 83 4.58 -2.65 0.67
CA LYS A 83 4.57 -4.11 0.77
C LYS A 83 5.78 -4.60 1.57
N GLY A 84 6.98 -4.10 1.26
CA GLY A 84 8.19 -4.43 2.01
C GLY A 84 8.12 -4.04 3.49
N ALA A 85 7.48 -2.92 3.81
CA ALA A 85 7.25 -2.50 5.20
C ALA A 85 6.29 -3.44 5.93
N ILE A 86 5.20 -3.86 5.29
CA ILE A 86 4.24 -4.84 5.84
C ILE A 86 4.93 -6.19 6.06
N ASP A 87 5.73 -6.65 5.10
CA ASP A 87 6.47 -7.92 5.17
C ASP A 87 7.45 -7.93 6.35
N ARG A 88 8.10 -6.80 6.68
CA ARG A 88 9.00 -6.67 7.85
C ARG A 88 8.28 -6.72 9.20
N VAL A 89 6.99 -6.42 9.22
CA VAL A 89 6.14 -6.46 10.43
C VAL A 89 5.48 -7.83 10.60
N ALA A 90 5.45 -8.66 9.56
CA ALA A 90 5.20 -10.09 9.71
C ALA A 90 6.28 -10.66 10.65
N PRO A 91 5.92 -11.49 11.63
CA PRO A 91 6.92 -12.03 12.54
C PRO A 91 7.93 -12.82 11.70
N THR A 92 9.21 -12.46 11.82
CA THR A 92 10.34 -13.35 11.58
C THR A 92 10.11 -14.61 12.40
N SER A 93 9.39 -15.58 11.84
CA SER A 93 9.14 -16.91 12.38
C SER A 93 9.70 -17.94 11.40
N ALA A 94 10.98 -17.75 11.08
CA ALA A 94 11.95 -18.66 10.47
C ALA A 94 13.19 -17.76 10.29
N THR A 95 14.29 -17.89 11.02
CA THR A 95 15.11 -19.08 11.20
C THR A 95 16.01 -18.88 12.41
N SER A 96 15.72 -19.59 13.49
CA SER A 96 16.72 -20.07 14.45
C SER A 96 16.52 -21.58 14.49
N GLY A 97 17.38 -22.31 13.77
CA GLY A 97 17.34 -23.76 13.63
C GLY A 97 18.54 -24.22 12.83
#